data_AF-A0A839GGV9-F1
#
_entry.id   AF-A0A839GGV9-F1
#
_cell.length_a   1.000
_cell.length_b   1.000
_cell.length_c   1.000
_cell.angle_alpha   90.00
_cell.angle_beta   90.00
_cell.angle_gamma   90.00
#
_symmetry.space_group_name_H-M   'P 1'
#
loop_
_entity.id
_entity.type
_entity.pdbx_description
1 polymer ?
#
loop_
_entity_poly.entity_id
_entity_poly.type
_entity_poly.pdbx_seq_one_letter_code
_entity_poly.pdbx_strand_id
1 'polypeptide(L)'
;MKKSNMLLGVAAVFFLTCLLAFNFALKAEYESGAYKDRFKDYISLNYQGFEAVKVNGATSISVDITSGPYGVRVHKDAPAYLRFRVEKDTLVVEVDQKNEEVRFQGEVLISLPRLTCLTTSSNHTLAGKPESRVYSKYYYNEVEVKGFRQDSLQLVLDHASAVNLANNHLNTLNVVAGATPGSSPKLSLWKSNTIQKASFDMRNRSNLVLSHVVIPSVRYHFSDSAQAELSGASLQLMGEK
;
A
#
# COMPACT_ATOMS: atom_id res chain seq x y z
N MET A 1 8.38 52.69 -35.38
CA MET A 1 9.01 51.96 -34.25
C MET A 1 10.10 51.04 -34.78
N LYS A 2 11.21 50.85 -34.06
CA LYS A 2 12.22 49.84 -34.45
C LYS A 2 11.59 48.46 -34.41
N LYS A 3 11.90 47.58 -35.38
CA LYS A 3 11.35 46.21 -35.45
C LYS A 3 11.52 45.42 -34.15
N SER A 4 12.62 45.66 -33.41
CA SER A 4 12.87 45.08 -32.08
C SER A 4 11.80 45.49 -31.04
N ASN A 5 11.41 46.77 -30.98
CA ASN A 5 10.37 47.24 -30.05
C ASN A 5 8.99 46.68 -30.42
N MET A 6 8.74 46.47 -31.72
CA MET A 6 7.50 45.85 -32.19
C MET A 6 7.44 44.37 -31.80
N LEU A 7 8.54 43.63 -31.97
CA LEU A 7 8.64 42.22 -31.56
C LEU A 7 8.50 42.04 -30.03
N LEU A 8 9.13 42.92 -29.24
CA LEU A 8 8.97 42.94 -27.79
C LEU A 8 7.51 43.20 -27.38
N GLY A 9 6.82 44.13 -28.05
CA GLY A 9 5.40 44.40 -27.82
C GLY A 9 4.51 43.19 -28.13
N VAL A 10 4.74 42.53 -29.27
CA VAL A 10 3.99 41.33 -29.66
C VAL A 10 4.24 40.17 -28.67
N ALA A 11 5.49 39.95 -28.27
CA ALA A 11 5.82 38.92 -27.28
C ALA A 11 5.14 39.22 -25.93
N ALA A 12 5.16 40.46 -25.45
CA ALA A 12 4.52 40.85 -24.20
C ALA A 12 3.00 40.62 -24.25
N VAL A 13 2.34 41.00 -25.34
CA VAL A 13 0.90 40.74 -25.52
C VAL A 13 0.61 39.24 -25.55
N PHE A 14 1.43 38.44 -26.25
CA PHE A 14 1.30 36.98 -26.29
C PHE A 14 1.46 36.33 -24.91
N PHE A 15 2.46 36.74 -24.12
CA PHE A 15 2.63 36.22 -22.76
C PHE A 15 1.45 36.59 -21.86
N LEU A 16 0.95 37.82 -21.95
CA LEU A 16 -0.21 38.26 -21.17
C LEU A 16 -1.47 37.49 -21.54
N THR A 17 -1.71 37.22 -22.83
CA THR A 17 -2.86 36.41 -23.25
C THR A 17 -2.72 34.96 -22.81
N CYS A 18 -1.53 34.35 -22.89
CA CYS A 18 -1.27 33.03 -22.35
C CYS A 18 -1.51 32.95 -20.84
N LEU A 19 -1.04 33.93 -20.07
CA LEU A 19 -1.27 33.99 -18.62
C LEU A 19 -2.75 34.13 -18.27
N LEU A 20 -3.49 34.98 -18.99
CA LEU A 20 -4.94 35.11 -18.82
C LEU A 20 -5.66 33.81 -19.14
N ALA A 21 -5.35 33.19 -20.29
CA ALA A 21 -5.94 31.92 -20.69
C ALA A 21 -5.64 30.81 -19.66
N PHE A 22 -4.40 30.74 -19.18
CA PHE A 22 -3.99 29.77 -18.16
C PHE A 22 -4.72 30.00 -16.83
N ASN A 23 -4.86 31.25 -16.40
CA ASN A 23 -5.57 31.59 -15.18
C ASN A 23 -7.07 31.27 -15.27
N PHE A 24 -7.71 31.55 -16.41
CA PHE A 24 -9.10 31.14 -16.64
C PHE A 24 -9.26 29.62 -16.66
N ALA A 25 -8.34 28.88 -17.28
CA ALA A 25 -8.35 27.42 -17.30
C ALA A 25 -8.20 26.85 -15.88
N LEU A 26 -7.24 27.34 -15.09
CA LEU A 26 -7.06 26.93 -13.69
C LEU A 26 -8.26 27.27 -12.82
N LYS A 27 -8.85 28.45 -13.00
CA LYS A 27 -10.06 28.86 -12.28
C LYS A 27 -11.24 27.95 -12.63
N ALA A 28 -11.46 27.65 -13.91
CA ALA A 28 -12.51 26.75 -14.34
C ALA A 28 -12.31 25.33 -13.78
N GLU A 29 -11.08 24.82 -13.77
CA GLU A 29 -10.74 23.53 -13.17
C GLU A 29 -10.97 23.53 -11.65
N TYR A 30 -10.60 24.60 -10.95
CA TYR A 30 -10.86 24.78 -9.52
C TYR A 30 -12.37 24.83 -9.24
N GLU A 31 -13.12 25.65 -9.97
CA GLU A 31 -14.57 25.80 -9.81
C GLU A 31 -15.34 24.52 -10.15
N SER A 32 -14.82 23.69 -11.05
CA SER A 32 -15.39 22.36 -11.34
C SER A 32 -15.45 21.47 -10.09
N GLY A 33 -14.64 21.76 -9.07
CA GLY A 33 -14.55 20.95 -7.85
C GLY A 33 -13.94 19.57 -8.07
N ALA A 34 -13.49 19.25 -9.29
CA ALA A 34 -12.97 17.94 -9.63
C ALA A 34 -11.68 17.60 -8.85
N TYR A 35 -10.96 18.61 -8.35
CA TYR A 35 -9.83 18.44 -7.44
C TYR A 35 -10.23 17.82 -6.08
N LYS A 36 -11.52 17.85 -5.72
CA LYS A 36 -12.06 17.21 -4.51
C LYS A 36 -12.37 15.73 -4.74
N ASP A 37 -12.52 15.31 -5.99
CA ASP A 37 -12.73 13.90 -6.33
C ASP A 37 -11.39 13.18 -6.36
N ARG A 38 -11.07 12.49 -5.25
CA ARG A 38 -9.86 11.68 -5.14
C ARG A 38 -9.77 10.54 -6.17
N PHE A 39 -10.87 10.22 -6.87
CA PHE A 39 -10.94 9.13 -7.84
C PHE A 39 -11.00 9.61 -9.29
N LYS A 40 -10.90 10.93 -9.56
CA LYS A 40 -11.02 11.50 -10.92
C LYS A 40 -10.17 10.79 -11.97
N ASP A 41 -8.92 10.46 -11.60
CA ASP A 41 -7.96 9.81 -12.51
C ASP A 41 -7.82 8.30 -12.27
N TYR A 42 -8.77 7.69 -11.55
CA TYR A 42 -8.79 6.25 -11.31
C TYR A 42 -9.60 5.53 -12.38
N ILE A 43 -9.03 4.43 -12.87
CA ILE A 43 -9.70 3.46 -13.74
C ILE A 43 -10.04 2.20 -12.95
N SER A 44 -11.16 1.57 -13.30
CA SER A 44 -11.54 0.27 -12.73
C SER A 44 -10.99 -0.87 -13.58
N LEU A 45 -10.36 -1.84 -12.94
CA LEU A 45 -9.94 -3.10 -13.55
C LEU A 45 -10.95 -4.20 -13.17
N ASN A 46 -11.37 -5.00 -14.15
CA ASN A 46 -12.43 -6.00 -13.97
C ASN A 46 -11.86 -7.34 -13.46
N TYR A 47 -11.34 -7.36 -12.23
CA TYR A 47 -10.91 -8.59 -11.54
C TYR A 47 -11.94 -8.98 -10.47
N GLN A 48 -12.26 -10.27 -10.39
CA GLN A 48 -13.25 -10.83 -9.47
C GLN A 48 -12.86 -12.26 -9.07
N GLY A 49 -13.54 -12.81 -8.06
CA GLY A 49 -13.43 -14.22 -7.68
C GLY A 49 -12.12 -14.60 -6.97
N PHE A 50 -11.39 -13.63 -6.43
CA PHE A 50 -10.18 -13.85 -5.65
C PHE A 50 -10.47 -13.70 -4.15
N GLU A 51 -9.89 -14.55 -3.32
CA GLU A 51 -9.97 -14.44 -1.86
C GLU A 51 -8.61 -14.09 -1.23
N ALA A 52 -7.54 -14.18 -2.01
CA ALA A 52 -6.19 -13.82 -1.60
C ALA A 52 -5.63 -12.68 -2.44
N VAL A 53 -4.69 -11.94 -1.85
CA VAL A 53 -3.97 -10.86 -2.54
C VAL A 53 -2.48 -11.04 -2.33
N LYS A 54 -1.71 -10.90 -3.42
CA LYS A 54 -0.25 -10.88 -3.39
C LYS A 54 0.25 -9.55 -3.93
N VAL A 55 1.02 -8.84 -3.12
CA VAL A 55 1.62 -7.55 -3.47
C VAL A 55 3.13 -7.69 -3.56
N ASN A 56 3.64 -7.65 -4.79
CA ASN A 56 5.05 -7.62 -5.12
C ASN A 56 5.46 -6.17 -5.41
N GLY A 57 6.40 -5.65 -4.62
CA GLY A 57 6.89 -4.28 -4.71
C GLY A 57 6.29 -3.37 -3.65
N ALA A 58 5.99 -3.90 -2.46
CA ALA A 58 5.37 -3.17 -1.34
C ALA A 58 6.17 -1.95 -0.84
N THR A 59 7.45 -1.81 -1.21
CA THR A 59 8.24 -0.60 -0.97
C THR A 59 8.00 0.52 -2.00
N SER A 60 7.41 0.18 -3.14
CA SER A 60 7.32 1.02 -4.33
C SER A 60 5.89 1.48 -4.62
N ILE A 61 4.88 0.85 -4.00
CA ILE A 61 3.47 1.19 -4.16
C ILE A 61 2.73 1.12 -2.82
N SER A 62 1.77 2.01 -2.63
CA SER A 62 0.79 1.91 -1.55
C SER A 62 -0.43 1.14 -2.04
N VAL A 63 -0.94 0.23 -1.21
CA VAL A 63 -2.09 -0.62 -1.56
C VAL A 63 -3.11 -0.59 -0.43
N ASP A 64 -4.36 -0.32 -0.79
CA ASP A 64 -5.47 -0.13 0.12
C ASP A 64 -6.47 -1.28 -0.09
N ILE A 65 -6.48 -2.25 0.82
CA ILE A 65 -7.30 -3.47 0.71
C ILE A 65 -8.47 -3.37 1.69
N THR A 66 -9.69 -3.36 1.14
CA THR A 66 -10.92 -3.08 1.89
C THR A 66 -11.95 -4.19 1.75
N SER A 67 -12.76 -4.39 2.79
CA SER A 67 -13.94 -5.24 2.66
C SER A 67 -15.01 -4.58 1.81
N GLY A 68 -15.58 -5.31 0.85
CA GLY A 68 -16.66 -4.83 -0.01
C GLY A 68 -16.88 -5.71 -1.24
N PRO A 69 -17.74 -5.31 -2.19
CA PRO A 69 -17.84 -5.98 -3.49
C PRO A 69 -16.49 -6.01 -4.20
N TYR A 70 -16.29 -6.99 -5.09
CA TYR A 70 -15.07 -7.07 -5.89
C TYR A 70 -14.83 -5.77 -6.67
N GLY A 71 -13.63 -5.21 -6.51
CA GLY A 71 -13.22 -4.01 -7.21
C GLY A 71 -11.72 -3.85 -7.15
N VAL A 72 -11.12 -3.50 -8.27
CA VAL A 72 -9.72 -3.06 -8.34
C VAL A 72 -9.71 -1.73 -9.04
N ARG A 73 -9.23 -0.68 -8.37
CA ARG A 73 -9.10 0.66 -8.95
C ARG A 73 -7.67 1.15 -8.83
N VAL A 74 -7.18 1.76 -9.89
CA VAL A 74 -5.80 2.25 -9.97
C VAL A 74 -5.79 3.57 -10.71
N HIS A 75 -4.79 4.41 -10.45
CA HIS A 75 -4.56 5.58 -11.29
C HIS A 75 -4.39 5.17 -12.77
N LYS A 76 -4.86 5.99 -13.71
CA LYS A 76 -4.81 5.71 -15.16
C LYS A 76 -3.40 5.43 -15.71
N ASP A 77 -2.37 5.90 -15.02
CA ASP A 77 -0.96 5.67 -15.38
C ASP A 77 -0.39 4.36 -14.82
N ALA A 78 -1.12 3.69 -13.90
CA ALA A 78 -0.69 2.44 -13.29
C ALA A 78 -0.28 1.36 -14.30
N PRO A 79 -0.97 1.16 -15.45
CA PRO A 79 -0.56 0.17 -16.44
C PRO A 79 0.84 0.40 -17.04
N ALA A 80 1.45 1.58 -16.89
CA ALA A 80 2.83 1.79 -17.30
C ALA A 80 3.86 1.17 -16.34
N TYR A 81 3.46 0.92 -15.08
CA TYR A 81 4.35 0.51 -13.99
C TYR A 81 3.93 -0.77 -13.28
N LEU A 82 2.66 -1.17 -13.44
CA LEU A 82 2.06 -2.26 -12.68
C LEU A 82 1.49 -3.32 -13.63
N ARG A 83 1.55 -4.57 -13.16
CA ARG A 83 0.92 -5.73 -13.77
C ARG A 83 -0.05 -6.33 -12.78
N PHE A 84 -1.23 -6.68 -13.28
CA PHE A 84 -2.28 -7.31 -12.50
C PHE A 84 -2.68 -8.61 -13.18
N ARG A 85 -2.91 -9.64 -12.39
CA ARG A 85 -3.48 -10.91 -12.86
C ARG A 85 -4.13 -11.64 -11.71
N VAL A 86 -5.03 -12.56 -12.03
CA VAL A 86 -5.57 -13.51 -11.07
C VAL A 86 -4.94 -14.87 -11.36
N GLU A 87 -4.28 -15.44 -10.37
CA GLU A 87 -3.77 -16.81 -10.40
C GLU A 87 -4.61 -17.65 -9.43
N LYS A 88 -5.42 -18.57 -9.96
CA LYS A 88 -6.41 -19.33 -9.18
C LYS A 88 -7.40 -18.40 -8.45
N ASP A 89 -7.21 -18.21 -7.15
CA ASP A 89 -8.01 -17.40 -6.23
C ASP A 89 -7.22 -16.20 -5.67
N THR A 90 -6.04 -15.91 -6.23
CA THR A 90 -5.14 -14.85 -5.76
C THR A 90 -5.04 -13.73 -6.79
N LEU A 91 -5.40 -12.50 -6.41
CA LEU A 91 -5.06 -11.31 -7.17
C LEU A 91 -3.58 -10.98 -6.93
N VAL A 92 -2.79 -11.01 -7.99
CA VAL A 92 -1.36 -10.66 -7.97
C VAL A 92 -1.19 -9.26 -8.52
N VAL A 93 -0.58 -8.39 -7.71
CA VAL A 93 -0.13 -7.04 -8.06
C VAL A 93 1.39 -7.06 -8.13
N GLU A 94 1.93 -6.69 -9.28
CA GLU A 94 3.37 -6.67 -9.53
C GLU A 94 3.84 -5.29 -10.00
N VAL A 95 4.88 -4.80 -9.36
CA VAL A 95 5.62 -3.63 -9.82
C VAL A 95 6.59 -4.04 -10.93
N ASP A 96 6.44 -3.43 -12.10
CA ASP A 96 7.22 -3.60 -13.33
C ASP A 96 7.60 -2.22 -13.87
N GLN A 97 8.74 -1.70 -13.39
CA GLN A 97 9.23 -0.36 -13.73
C GLN A 97 10.32 -0.41 -14.80
N LYS A 98 10.31 0.56 -15.71
CA LYS A 98 11.30 0.64 -16.79
C LYS A 98 12.62 1.28 -16.33
N ASN A 99 12.59 2.19 -15.36
CA ASN A 99 13.78 2.86 -14.81
C ASN A 99 13.53 3.28 -13.33
N GLU A 100 14.59 3.66 -12.61
CA GLU A 100 14.51 4.02 -11.18
C GLU A 100 13.98 5.45 -10.93
N GLU A 101 14.14 6.33 -11.91
CA GLU A 101 13.82 7.76 -11.81
C GLU A 101 12.31 8.00 -11.85
N VAL A 102 11.59 7.19 -12.62
CA VAL A 102 10.15 7.33 -12.82
C VAL A 102 9.41 6.24 -12.05
N ARG A 103 8.88 6.63 -10.91
CA ARG A 103 8.11 5.75 -10.03
C ARG A 103 6.62 6.00 -10.20
N PHE A 104 5.84 4.96 -9.99
CA PHE A 104 4.40 5.11 -9.86
C PHE A 104 4.08 6.01 -8.66
N GLN A 105 3.36 7.10 -8.91
CA GLN A 105 2.82 7.99 -7.88
C GLN A 105 1.31 7.79 -7.83
N GLY A 106 0.88 6.87 -6.98
CA GLY A 106 -0.53 6.55 -6.83
C GLY A 106 -0.72 5.40 -5.86
N GLU A 107 -1.99 5.11 -5.60
CA GLU A 107 -2.43 4.04 -4.70
C GLU A 107 -3.21 3.00 -5.51
N VAL A 108 -3.03 1.72 -5.15
CA VAL A 108 -3.84 0.62 -5.68
C VAL A 108 -4.97 0.35 -4.69
N LEU A 109 -6.22 0.52 -5.10
CA LEU A 109 -7.38 0.26 -4.28
C LEU A 109 -7.96 -1.09 -4.63
N ILE A 110 -8.09 -1.98 -3.66
CA ILE A 110 -8.62 -3.32 -3.82
C ILE A 110 -9.78 -3.48 -2.85
N SER A 111 -10.92 -3.93 -3.33
CA SER A 111 -12.07 -4.33 -2.52
C SER A 111 -12.46 -5.76 -2.83
N LEU A 112 -12.74 -6.54 -1.78
CA LEU A 112 -13.17 -7.93 -1.89
C LEU A 112 -14.01 -8.33 -0.66
N PRO A 113 -14.95 -9.29 -0.79
CA PRO A 113 -15.85 -9.61 0.33
C PRO A 113 -15.11 -10.23 1.52
N ARG A 114 -14.08 -11.02 1.22
CA ARG A 114 -13.30 -11.80 2.19
C ARG A 114 -11.84 -11.84 1.75
N LEU A 115 -10.92 -11.67 2.70
CA LEU A 115 -9.48 -11.78 2.46
C LEU A 115 -8.93 -12.93 3.29
N THR A 116 -8.68 -14.08 2.69
CA THR A 116 -8.15 -15.26 3.38
C THR A 116 -6.65 -15.16 3.61
N CYS A 117 -5.91 -14.61 2.63
CA CYS A 117 -4.46 -14.48 2.69
C CYS A 117 -3.98 -13.18 2.03
N LEU A 118 -3.07 -12.47 2.70
CA LEU A 118 -2.26 -11.41 2.11
C LEU A 118 -0.79 -11.84 2.12
N THR A 119 -0.15 -11.82 0.96
CA THR A 119 1.30 -11.99 0.81
C THR A 119 1.93 -10.69 0.34
N THR A 120 2.98 -10.20 1.02
CA THR A 120 3.71 -8.99 0.62
C THR A 120 5.20 -9.23 0.52
N SER A 121 5.82 -8.60 -0.48
CA SER A 121 7.27 -8.57 -0.64
C SER A 121 7.71 -7.27 -1.33
N SER A 122 8.95 -6.84 -1.13
CA SER A 122 9.57 -5.79 -1.94
C SER A 122 10.05 -6.25 -3.31
N ASN A 123 9.88 -7.54 -3.65
CA ASN A 123 10.24 -8.09 -4.95
C ASN A 123 9.53 -7.33 -6.07
N HIS A 124 10.26 -6.85 -7.06
CA HIS A 124 9.71 -6.17 -8.22
C HIS A 124 10.61 -6.36 -9.44
N THR A 125 10.14 -5.91 -10.59
CA THR A 125 10.93 -5.86 -11.82
C THR A 125 11.36 -4.43 -12.09
N LEU A 126 12.65 -4.23 -12.35
CA LEU A 126 13.24 -2.96 -12.75
C LEU A 126 14.07 -3.18 -14.02
N ALA A 127 13.74 -2.44 -15.09
CA ALA A 127 14.40 -2.55 -16.39
C ALA A 127 14.51 -4.01 -16.89
N GLY A 128 13.46 -4.82 -16.63
CA GLY A 128 13.39 -6.24 -16.99
C GLY A 128 14.16 -7.20 -16.08
N LYS A 129 14.75 -6.72 -14.98
CA LYS A 129 15.49 -7.55 -14.01
C LYS A 129 14.73 -7.65 -12.68
N PRO A 130 14.76 -8.81 -12.02
CA PRO A 130 14.22 -8.94 -10.67
C PRO A 130 15.08 -8.17 -9.68
N GLU A 131 14.43 -7.36 -8.84
CA GLU A 131 15.03 -6.55 -7.80
C GLU A 131 14.28 -6.74 -6.49
N SER A 132 14.99 -6.63 -5.37
CA SER A 132 14.38 -6.67 -4.05
C SER A 132 15.23 -6.00 -2.99
N ARG A 133 14.57 -5.44 -1.97
CA ARG A 133 15.21 -4.83 -0.82
C ARG A 133 14.87 -5.63 0.42
N VAL A 134 15.83 -6.37 0.94
CA VAL A 134 15.63 -7.14 2.18
C VAL A 134 15.47 -6.26 3.42
N TYR A 135 15.99 -5.02 3.39
CA TYR A 135 15.96 -4.11 4.53
C TYR A 135 15.46 -2.72 4.16
N SER A 136 14.66 -2.11 5.03
CA SER A 136 14.39 -0.68 5.01
C SER A 136 14.35 -0.08 6.40
N LYS A 137 14.96 1.10 6.56
CA LYS A 137 14.84 1.91 7.78
C LYS A 137 13.52 2.68 7.83
N TYR A 138 12.98 3.05 6.67
CA TYR A 138 11.76 3.85 6.55
C TYR A 138 10.77 3.17 5.59
N TYR A 139 9.51 3.05 5.99
CA TYR A 139 8.44 2.51 5.16
C TYR A 139 7.59 3.68 4.68
N TYR A 140 7.86 4.15 3.46
CA TYR A 140 7.11 5.26 2.84
C TYR A 140 5.83 4.79 2.15
N ASN A 141 5.81 3.53 1.76
CA ASN A 141 4.67 2.84 1.16
C ASN A 141 4.32 1.65 2.03
N GLU A 142 3.04 1.34 2.12
CA GLU A 142 2.50 0.27 2.94
C GLU A 142 1.26 -0.34 2.31
N VAL A 143 0.94 -1.56 2.73
CA VAL A 143 -0.33 -2.21 2.42
C VAL A 143 -1.25 -2.04 3.62
N GLU A 144 -2.32 -1.27 3.48
CA GLU A 144 -3.36 -1.17 4.49
C GLU A 144 -4.43 -2.23 4.23
N VAL A 145 -4.83 -2.96 5.27
CA VAL A 145 -5.93 -3.93 5.24
C VAL A 145 -6.99 -3.50 6.24
N LYS A 146 -8.20 -3.20 5.76
CA LYS A 146 -9.24 -2.61 6.61
C LYS A 146 -10.66 -3.11 6.40
N GLY A 147 -11.40 -3.14 7.51
CA GLY A 147 -12.84 -3.34 7.53
C GLY A 147 -13.32 -4.79 7.41
N PHE A 148 -12.42 -5.79 7.41
CA PHE A 148 -12.81 -7.18 7.28
C PHE A 148 -13.47 -7.71 8.56
N ARG A 149 -14.63 -8.35 8.42
CA ARG A 149 -15.33 -9.08 9.49
C ARG A 149 -15.41 -10.54 9.09
N GLN A 150 -14.46 -11.35 9.55
CA GLN A 150 -14.29 -12.72 9.10
C GLN A 150 -13.65 -13.58 10.19
N ASP A 151 -13.72 -14.90 10.04
CA ASP A 151 -13.13 -15.81 11.03
C ASP A 151 -11.60 -15.68 11.06
N SER A 152 -10.94 -15.84 9.91
CA SER A 152 -9.48 -15.94 9.85
C SER A 152 -8.86 -15.10 8.75
N LEU A 153 -7.65 -14.59 9.02
CA LEU A 153 -6.77 -13.93 8.06
C LEU A 153 -5.34 -14.45 8.22
N GLN A 154 -4.70 -14.82 7.11
CA GLN A 154 -3.28 -15.12 7.06
C GLN A 154 -2.50 -13.94 6.45
N LEU A 155 -1.40 -13.57 7.09
CA LEU A 155 -0.42 -12.61 6.59
C LEU A 155 0.93 -13.31 6.38
N VAL A 156 1.49 -13.15 5.19
CA VAL A 156 2.84 -13.60 4.86
C VAL A 156 3.64 -12.39 4.39
N LEU A 157 4.51 -11.89 5.26
CA LEU A 157 5.25 -10.65 5.02
C LEU A 157 6.73 -10.97 4.83
N ASP A 158 7.34 -10.47 3.76
CA ASP A 158 8.76 -10.71 3.55
C ASP A 158 9.47 -9.51 2.92
N HIS A 159 10.79 -9.58 2.88
CA HIS A 159 11.70 -8.50 2.55
C HIS A 159 11.34 -7.20 3.29
N ALA A 160 11.58 -6.02 2.70
CA ALA A 160 11.25 -4.73 3.32
C ALA A 160 9.77 -4.30 3.11
N SER A 161 8.81 -5.22 3.31
CA SER A 161 7.39 -4.88 3.19
C SER A 161 6.80 -4.31 4.49
N ALA A 162 5.76 -3.48 4.38
CA ALA A 162 5.02 -2.96 5.53
C ALA A 162 3.52 -3.20 5.35
N VAL A 163 2.88 -3.68 6.42
CA VAL A 163 1.43 -3.91 6.46
C VAL A 163 0.83 -3.27 7.70
N ASN A 164 -0.29 -2.57 7.50
CA ASN A 164 -1.10 -2.00 8.56
C ASN A 164 -2.48 -2.64 8.57
N LEU A 165 -2.90 -3.14 9.73
CA LEU A 165 -4.28 -3.59 9.95
C LEU A 165 -5.06 -2.50 10.66
N ALA A 166 -6.26 -2.18 10.17
CA ALA A 166 -7.17 -1.23 10.80
C ALA A 166 -8.64 -1.66 10.72
N ASN A 167 -9.40 -1.48 11.79
CA ASN A 167 -10.85 -1.75 11.82
C ASN A 167 -11.25 -3.18 11.41
N ASN A 168 -10.38 -4.18 11.62
CA ASN A 168 -10.70 -5.58 11.32
C ASN A 168 -11.29 -6.28 12.54
N HIS A 169 -12.24 -7.19 12.33
CA HIS A 169 -12.81 -8.08 13.33
C HIS A 169 -12.50 -9.52 12.92
N LEU A 170 -11.53 -10.12 13.60
CA LEU A 170 -10.99 -11.45 13.30
C LEU A 170 -11.11 -12.35 14.52
N ASN A 171 -11.50 -13.61 14.31
CA ASN A 171 -11.35 -14.62 15.35
C ASN A 171 -9.88 -15.08 15.42
N THR A 172 -9.24 -15.31 14.28
CA THR A 172 -7.84 -15.76 14.20
C THR A 172 -7.01 -14.93 13.22
N LEU A 173 -5.87 -14.42 13.68
CA LEU A 173 -4.85 -13.80 12.84
C LEU A 173 -3.57 -14.67 12.86
N ASN A 174 -3.12 -15.14 11.70
CA ASN A 174 -1.86 -15.88 11.59
C ASN A 174 -0.86 -15.07 10.78
N VAL A 175 0.33 -14.84 11.32
CA VAL A 175 1.37 -14.03 10.70
C VAL A 175 2.65 -14.82 10.62
N VAL A 176 3.24 -14.86 9.42
CA VAL A 176 4.62 -15.28 9.19
C VAL A 176 5.35 -14.13 8.55
N ALA A 177 6.39 -13.63 9.21
CA ALA A 177 7.13 -12.45 8.81
C ALA A 177 8.63 -12.77 8.72
N GLY A 178 9.26 -12.35 7.63
CA GLY A 178 10.71 -12.31 7.51
C GLY A 178 11.34 -13.65 7.16
N ALA A 179 10.73 -14.43 6.28
CA ALA A 179 11.24 -15.75 5.89
C ALA A 179 12.61 -15.68 5.20
N THR A 180 12.88 -14.63 4.41
CA THR A 180 14.16 -14.45 3.71
C THR A 180 15.27 -13.97 4.67
N PRO A 181 16.52 -14.46 4.57
CA PRO A 181 17.62 -13.97 5.39
C PRO A 181 17.82 -12.45 5.31
N GLY A 182 17.94 -11.80 6.47
CA GLY A 182 18.09 -10.35 6.56
C GLY A 182 16.83 -9.53 6.28
N SER A 183 15.70 -10.19 6.00
CA SER A 183 14.40 -9.56 5.79
C SER A 183 13.98 -8.70 6.99
N SER A 184 13.36 -7.55 6.72
CA SER A 184 12.82 -6.65 7.74
C SER A 184 11.40 -6.20 7.38
N PRO A 185 10.40 -7.07 7.44
CA PRO A 185 9.03 -6.64 7.25
C PRO A 185 8.50 -5.98 8.52
N LYS A 186 7.56 -5.06 8.35
CA LYS A 186 6.84 -4.40 9.44
C LYS A 186 5.37 -4.77 9.40
N LEU A 187 4.83 -5.13 10.56
CA LEU A 187 3.39 -5.29 10.78
C LEU A 187 2.94 -4.35 11.88
N SER A 188 1.95 -3.50 11.60
CA SER A 188 1.32 -2.65 12.61
C SER A 188 -0.15 -3.00 12.81
N LEU A 189 -0.56 -3.15 14.07
CA LEU A 189 -1.96 -3.32 14.47
C LEU A 189 -2.36 -2.13 15.34
N TRP A 190 -3.41 -1.44 14.94
CA TRP A 190 -3.97 -0.29 15.66
C TRP A 190 -5.19 -0.66 16.49
N LYS A 191 -5.51 0.16 17.50
CA LYS A 191 -6.62 -0.01 18.47
C LYS A 191 -7.98 -0.40 17.90
N SER A 192 -8.22 -0.09 16.63
CA SER A 192 -9.48 -0.36 15.96
C SER A 192 -9.69 -1.83 15.59
N ASN A 193 -8.66 -2.66 15.67
CA ASN A 193 -8.80 -4.09 15.41
C ASN A 193 -9.35 -4.83 16.64
N THR A 194 -10.27 -5.75 16.41
CA THR A 194 -10.73 -6.74 17.37
C THR A 194 -10.25 -8.11 16.93
N ILE A 195 -9.32 -8.72 17.67
CA ILE A 195 -8.73 -10.02 17.34
C ILE A 195 -8.84 -10.92 18.55
N GLN A 196 -9.42 -12.12 18.42
CA GLN A 196 -9.55 -13.05 19.55
C GLN A 196 -8.26 -13.86 19.77
N LYS A 197 -7.68 -14.37 18.68
CA LYS A 197 -6.47 -15.19 18.70
C LYS A 197 -5.47 -14.69 17.67
N ALA A 198 -4.20 -14.60 18.04
CA ALA A 198 -3.12 -14.30 17.11
C ALA A 198 -1.93 -15.26 17.25
N SER A 199 -1.31 -15.58 16.12
CA SER A 199 -0.05 -16.29 16.05
C SER A 199 0.95 -15.47 15.26
N PHE A 200 2.07 -15.07 15.88
CA PHE A 200 3.12 -14.26 15.26
C PHE A 200 4.42 -15.06 15.16
N ASP A 201 4.83 -15.44 13.96
CA ASP A 201 6.16 -15.98 13.67
C ASP A 201 7.00 -14.87 13.01
N MET A 202 7.81 -14.20 13.83
CA MET A 202 8.55 -12.98 13.48
C MET A 202 10.05 -13.28 13.39
N ARG A 203 10.54 -13.49 12.16
CA ARG A 203 11.92 -13.93 11.88
C ARG A 203 12.79 -12.77 11.42
N ASN A 204 14.10 -12.99 11.37
CA ASN A 204 15.08 -11.98 10.96
C ASN A 204 14.83 -10.62 11.65
N ARG A 205 14.87 -9.52 10.91
CA ARG A 205 14.71 -8.15 11.42
C ARG A 205 13.27 -7.69 11.38
N SER A 206 12.30 -8.60 11.49
CA SER A 206 10.89 -8.24 11.46
C SER A 206 10.52 -7.35 12.64
N ASN A 207 9.59 -6.42 12.43
CA ASN A 207 9.08 -5.53 13.46
C ASN A 207 7.55 -5.69 13.60
N LEU A 208 7.09 -6.05 14.81
CA LEU A 208 5.68 -6.08 15.18
C LEU A 208 5.33 -4.86 16.05
N VAL A 209 4.38 -4.04 15.60
CA VAL A 209 3.89 -2.88 16.36
C VAL A 209 2.44 -3.13 16.80
N LEU A 210 2.21 -3.23 18.11
CA LEU A 210 0.88 -3.36 18.72
C LEU A 210 0.51 -2.07 19.45
N SER A 211 -0.27 -1.22 18.77
CA SER A 211 -0.65 0.11 19.23
C SER A 211 -2.05 0.12 19.82
N HIS A 212 -2.12 -0.06 21.14
CA HIS A 212 -3.34 -0.09 21.95
C HIS A 212 -4.31 -1.20 21.53
N VAL A 213 -3.77 -2.35 21.15
CA VAL A 213 -4.54 -3.55 20.77
C VAL A 213 -4.48 -4.56 21.89
N VAL A 214 -5.64 -5.16 22.18
CA VAL A 214 -5.81 -6.27 23.10
C VAL A 214 -6.21 -7.51 22.31
N ILE A 215 -5.47 -8.59 22.49
CA ILE A 215 -5.70 -9.89 21.87
C ILE A 215 -5.75 -10.94 22.99
N PRO A 216 -6.91 -11.50 23.32
CA PRO A 216 -7.05 -12.41 24.46
C PRO A 216 -6.15 -13.64 24.44
N SER A 217 -5.72 -14.12 23.27
CA SER A 217 -4.82 -15.27 23.17
C SER A 217 -3.78 -15.04 22.09
N VAL A 218 -2.50 -14.99 22.49
CA VAL A 218 -1.38 -14.77 21.57
C VAL A 218 -0.37 -15.90 21.71
N ARG A 219 0.07 -16.42 20.57
CA ARG A 219 1.31 -17.20 20.47
C ARG A 219 2.31 -16.43 19.66
N TYR A 220 3.57 -16.45 20.07
CA TYR A 220 4.62 -15.76 19.34
C TYR A 220 5.91 -16.55 19.32
N HIS A 221 6.66 -16.37 18.23
CA HIS A 221 8.04 -16.80 18.07
C HIS A 221 8.80 -15.63 17.45
N PHE A 222 9.84 -15.16 18.13
CA PHE A 222 10.69 -14.08 17.65
C PHE A 222 12.11 -14.60 17.49
N SER A 223 12.76 -14.29 16.36
CA SER A 223 14.20 -14.48 16.23
C SER A 223 14.98 -13.43 17.03
N ASP A 224 16.26 -13.69 17.31
CA ASP A 224 17.13 -12.81 18.11
C ASP A 224 17.21 -11.36 17.60
N SER A 225 16.98 -11.14 16.30
CA SER A 225 17.03 -9.82 15.67
C SER A 225 15.67 -9.17 15.43
N ALA A 226 14.57 -9.86 15.79
CA ALA A 226 13.23 -9.34 15.60
C ALA A 226 12.85 -8.40 16.75
N GLN A 227 11.96 -7.44 16.46
CA GLN A 227 11.53 -6.42 17.42
C GLN A 227 10.01 -6.44 17.58
N ALA A 228 9.56 -6.13 18.80
CA ALA A 228 8.17 -5.89 19.11
C ALA A 228 8.03 -4.55 19.87
N GLU A 229 7.18 -3.67 19.36
CA GLU A 229 6.80 -2.41 19.97
C GLU A 229 5.39 -2.55 20.54
N LEU A 230 5.24 -2.44 21.86
CA LEU A 230 3.98 -2.64 22.55
C LEU A 230 3.57 -1.37 23.29
N SER A 231 2.34 -0.92 23.08
CA SER A 231 1.72 0.06 23.98
C SER A 231 1.46 -0.55 25.37
N GLY A 232 1.27 0.28 26.39
CA GLY A 232 0.95 -0.19 27.75
C GLY A 232 -0.27 -1.11 27.81
N ALA A 233 -1.32 -0.81 27.03
CA ALA A 233 -2.52 -1.65 26.95
C ALA A 233 -2.26 -3.04 26.32
N SER A 234 -1.20 -3.16 25.52
CA SER A 234 -0.79 -4.41 24.87
C SER A 234 0.22 -5.22 25.70
N LEU A 235 0.68 -4.72 26.85
CA LEU A 235 1.62 -5.45 27.71
C LEU A 235 1.02 -6.71 28.34
N GLN A 236 -0.29 -6.75 28.54
CA GLN A 236 -0.97 -7.93 29.08
C GLN A 236 -0.79 -9.18 28.20
N LEU A 237 -0.45 -9.01 26.92
CA LEU A 237 -0.11 -10.08 25.98
C LEU A 237 1.18 -10.82 26.35
N MET A 238 2.03 -10.20 27.18
CA MET A 238 3.31 -10.76 27.65
C MET A 238 3.17 -11.41 29.04
N GLY A 239 1.99 -11.33 29.66
CA GLY A 239 1.75 -11.70 31.07
C GLY A 239 1.15 -13.07 31.29
N GLU A 240 0.65 -13.75 30.25
CA GLU A 240 0.06 -15.08 30.39
C GLU A 240 1.13 -16.17 30.18
N LYS A 241 1.53 -16.81 31.28
CA LYS A 241 2.21 -18.11 31.29
C LYS A 241 1.18 -19.24 31.33
#